data_AF-A0A0F9JYD8-F1
#
_entry.id   AF-A0A0F9JYD8-F1
#
_cell.length_a   1.000
_cell.length_b   1.000
_cell.length_c   1.000
_cell.angle_alpha   90.00
_cell.angle_beta   90.00
_cell.angle_gamma   90.00
#
_symmetry.space_group_name_H-M   'P 1'
#
loop_
_entity.id
_entity.type
_entity.pdbx_description
1 polymer ?
#
loop_
_entity_poly.entity_id
_entity_poly.type
_entity_poly.pdbx_seq_one_letter_code
_entity_poly.pdbx_strand_id
1 'polypeptide(L)' 'MSSKPIKVDVEELARALHEAGREAVEKKKTVVASLGLKTPVKFLEWDEIHEDAKEGRMIQARWLLNVFKIDRL' A
#
# COMPACT_ATOMS: atom_id res chain seq x y z
N MET A 1 27.80 7.26 -9.04
CA MET A 1 27.28 5.89 -9.18
C MET A 1 25.87 6.01 -9.72
N SER A 2 25.62 5.58 -10.96
CA SER A 2 24.28 5.61 -11.54
C SER A 2 23.52 4.42 -10.97
N SER A 3 22.52 4.70 -10.13
CA SER A 3 21.60 3.69 -9.59
C SER A 3 20.93 3.01 -10.78
N LYS A 4 21.06 1.68 -10.88
CA LYS A 4 20.28 0.92 -11.86
C LYS A 4 18.79 1.19 -11.58
N PRO A 5 17.96 1.42 -12.61
CA PRO A 5 16.54 1.65 -12.40
C PRO A 5 15.92 0.39 -11.76
N ILE A 6 15.20 0.61 -10.67
CA ILE A 6 14.42 -0.44 -10.00
C ILE A 6 13.20 -0.68 -10.87
N LYS A 7 13.07 -1.89 -11.42
CA LYS A 7 11.90 -2.32 -12.16
C LYS A 7 10.86 -2.82 -11.16
N VAL A 8 9.68 -2.23 -11.14
CA VAL A 8 8.61 -2.59 -10.18
C VAL A 8 7.28 -2.74 -10.93
N ASP A 9 6.60 -3.86 -10.72
CA ASP A 9 5.24 -4.06 -11.21
C ASP A 9 4.22 -3.24 -10.37
N VAL A 10 3.11 -2.85 -10.99
CA VAL A 10 2.07 -2.06 -10.31
C VAL A 10 1.47 -2.84 -9.13
N GLU A 11 1.22 -4.14 -9.30
CA GLU A 11 0.63 -4.98 -8.26
C GLU A 11 1.62 -5.21 -7.13
N GLU A 12 2.90 -5.43 -7.46
CA GLU A 12 3.96 -5.55 -6.46
C GLU A 12 4.05 -4.30 -5.58
N LEU A 13 4.05 -3.10 -6.18
CA LEU A 13 4.04 -1.86 -5.41
C LEU A 13 2.73 -1.69 -4.61
N ALA A 14 1.59 -2.05 -5.16
CA ALA A 14 0.31 -1.96 -4.45
C ALA A 14 0.27 -2.90 -3.22
N ARG A 15 0.81 -4.11 -3.34
CA ARG A 15 0.99 -5.04 -2.20
C ARG A 15 1.94 -4.47 -1.16
N ALA A 16 3.06 -3.88 -1.57
CA ALA A 16 3.99 -3.22 -0.65
C ALA A 16 3.35 -2.03 0.08
N LEU A 17 2.57 -1.20 -0.61
CA LEU A 17 1.81 -0.09 0.00
C LEU A 17 0.78 -0.61 1.02
N HIS A 18 0.10 -1.71 0.71
CA HIS A 18 -0.83 -2.33 1.63
C HIS A 18 -0.11 -2.77 2.91
N GLU A 19 1.01 -3.48 2.77
CA GLU A 19 1.80 -3.98 3.89
C GLU A 19 2.39 -2.83 4.74
N ALA A 20 2.88 -1.76 4.12
CA ALA A 20 3.27 -0.55 4.86
C ALA A 20 2.10 0.05 5.67
N GLY A 21 0.87 -0.08 5.16
CA GLY A 21 -0.35 0.27 5.86
C GLY A 21 -0.58 -0.57 7.13
N ARG A 22 -0.18 -1.86 7.14
CA ARG A 22 -0.26 -2.72 8.33
C ARG A 22 0.56 -2.13 9.46
N GLU A 23 1.82 -1.81 9.18
CA GLU A 23 2.74 -1.23 10.17
C GLU A 23 2.17 0.08 10.74
N ALA A 24 1.60 0.94 9.89
CA ALA A 24 0.97 2.19 10.32
C ALA A 24 -0.25 1.94 11.23
N VAL A 25 -1.07 0.92 10.94
CA VAL A 25 -2.21 0.51 11.78
C VAL A 25 -1.75 -0.04 13.13
N GLU A 26 -0.79 -0.97 13.14
CA GLU A 26 -0.24 -1.58 14.35
C GLU A 26 0.39 -0.53 15.28
N LYS A 27 1.10 0.45 14.70
CA LYS A 27 1.69 1.57 15.44
C LYS A 27 0.71 2.70 15.79
N LYS A 28 -0.59 2.53 15.50
CA LYS A 28 -1.65 3.53 15.74
C LYS A 28 -1.35 4.89 15.09
N LYS A 29 -0.73 4.87 13.91
CA LYS A 29 -0.39 6.06 13.11
C LYS A 29 -1.42 6.37 12.04
N THR A 30 -2.51 5.61 11.97
CA THR A 30 -3.67 5.89 11.11
C THR A 30 -4.84 6.41 11.94
N VAL A 31 -5.64 7.31 11.35
CA VAL A 31 -6.79 7.94 12.01
C VAL A 31 -7.76 6.88 12.54
N VAL A 32 -8.08 5.86 11.74
CA VAL A 32 -9.01 4.78 12.11
C VAL A 32 -8.51 4.01 13.35
N ALA A 33 -7.22 3.71 13.44
CA ALA A 33 -6.64 3.04 14.60
C ALA A 33 -6.61 3.95 15.84
N SER A 34 -6.44 5.27 15.66
CA SER A 34 -6.41 6.23 16.77
C SER A 34 -7.78 6.57 17.35
N LEU A 35 -8.88 6.32 16.62
CA LEU A 35 -10.24 6.62 17.08
C LEU A 35 -10.77 5.64 18.14
N GLY A 36 -9.97 4.65 18.55
CA GLY A 36 -10.32 3.75 19.66
C GLY A 36 -11.63 2.99 19.41
N LEU A 37 -11.93 2.66 18.15
CA LEU A 37 -13.12 1.89 17.78
C LEU A 37 -13.21 0.64 18.66
N LYS A 38 -14.41 0.39 19.24
CA LYS A 38 -14.65 -0.69 20.22
C LYS A 38 -14.29 -2.08 19.69
N THR A 39 -14.25 -2.24 18.38
CA THR A 39 -13.78 -3.46 17.74
C THR A 39 -12.42 -3.15 17.12
N PRO A 40 -11.35 -3.87 17.48
CA PRO A 40 -10.10 -3.80 16.75
C PRO A 40 -10.43 -4.08 15.28
N VAL A 41 -10.20 -3.10 14.41
CA VAL A 41 -10.34 -3.33 12.97
C VAL A 41 -9.17 -4.24 12.61
N LYS A 42 -9.43 -5.55 12.53
CA LYS A 42 -8.44 -6.53 12.08
C LYS A 42 -7.90 -6.01 10.75
N PHE A 43 -6.59 -5.87 10.65
CA PHE A 43 -5.97 -5.61 9.37
C PHE A 43 -6.19 -6.85 8.49
N LEU A 44 -6.86 -6.66 7.37
CA LEU A 44 -7.10 -7.72 6.40
C LEU A 44 -5.86 -7.88 5.52
N GLU A 45 -5.47 -9.13 5.27
CA GLU A 45 -4.43 -9.47 4.30
C GLU A 45 -4.83 -9.05 2.88
N TRP A 46 -3.86 -8.96 1.97
CA TRP A 46 -4.11 -8.55 0.59
C TRP A 46 -5.19 -9.41 -0.09
N ASP A 47 -5.15 -10.72 0.12
CA ASP A 47 -6.11 -11.64 -0.50
C ASP A 47 -7.48 -11.63 0.21
N GLU A 48 -7.58 -11.01 1.39
CA GLU A 48 -8.81 -10.84 2.16
C GLU A 48 -9.56 -9.53 1.85
N ILE A 49 -8.93 -8.55 1.18
CA ILE A 49 -9.57 -7.27 0.85
C ILE A 49 -10.37 -7.33 -0.46
N HIS A 50 -11.47 -6.58 -0.51
CA HIS A 50 -12.31 -6.44 -1.71
C HIS A 50 -11.53 -5.85 -2.90
N GLU A 51 -11.92 -6.21 -4.13
CA GLU A 51 -11.25 -5.75 -5.36
C GLU A 51 -11.20 -4.22 -5.47
N ASP A 52 -12.24 -3.50 -5.05
CA ASP A 52 -12.22 -2.02 -5.02
C ASP A 52 -11.11 -1.46 -4.12
N ALA A 53 -10.83 -2.14 -3.01
CA ALA A 53 -9.76 -1.74 -2.09
C ALA A 53 -8.37 -2.04 -2.70
N LYS A 54 -8.23 -3.14 -3.45
CA LYS A 54 -7.02 -3.44 -4.22
C LYS A 54 -6.82 -2.40 -5.30
N GLU A 55 -7.86 -2.07 -6.08
CA GLU A 55 -7.80 -1.07 -7.15
C GLU A 55 -7.42 0.32 -6.63
N GLY A 56 -7.92 0.72 -5.45
CA GLY A 56 -7.47 1.95 -4.80
C GLY A 56 -5.97 2.00 -4.54
N ARG A 57 -5.36 0.86 -4.15
CA ARG A 57 -3.90 0.75 -3.94
C ARG A 57 -3.15 0.69 -5.27
N MET A 58 -3.71 0.03 -6.29
CA MET A 58 -3.18 0.03 -7.66
C MET A 58 -3.12 1.44 -8.25
N ILE A 59 -4.15 2.27 -8.03
CA ILE A 59 -4.16 3.68 -8.43
C ILE A 59 -3.00 4.45 -7.78
N GLN A 60 -2.81 4.28 -6.47
CA GLN A 60 -1.70 4.91 -5.74
C GLN A 60 -0.34 4.45 -6.29
N ALA A 61 -0.17 3.14 -6.51
CA ALA A 61 1.04 2.57 -7.09
C ALA A 61 1.34 3.15 -8.48
N ARG A 62 0.35 3.20 -9.38
CA ARG A 62 0.51 3.78 -10.73
C ARG A 62 0.95 5.25 -10.67
N TRP A 63 0.36 6.03 -9.77
CA TRP A 63 0.72 7.43 -9.57
C TRP A 63 2.16 7.57 -9.07
N LEU A 64 2.56 6.79 -8.06
CA LEU A 64 3.92 6.82 -7.51
C LEU A 64 4.97 6.44 -8.54
N LEU A 65 4.77 5.34 -9.28
CA LEU A 65 5.69 4.94 -10.35
C LEU A 65 5.86 6.04 -11.39
N ASN A 66 4.77 6.72 -11.75
CA ASN A 66 4.79 7.82 -12.71
C ASN A 66 5.53 9.06 -12.17
N VAL A 67 5.23 9.48 -10.94
CA VAL A 67 5.80 10.69 -10.33
C VAL A 67 7.29 10.53 -10.06
N PHE A 68 7.70 9.37 -9.56
CA PHE A 68 9.11 9.09 -9.24
C PHE A 68 9.90 8.51 -10.42
N LYS A 69 9.28 8.38 -11.60
CA LYS A 69 9.88 7.81 -12.82
C LYS A 69 10.54 6.45 -12.55
N ILE A 70 9.85 5.60 -11.81
CA ILE A 70 10.28 4.23 -11.55
C ILE A 70 9.88 3.40 -12.77
N ASP A 71 10.84 2.71 -13.37
CA ASP A 71 10.61 1.91 -14.58
C ASP A 71 9.61 0.78 -14.29
N ARG A 72 8.59 0.67 -15.13
CA ARG A 72 7.58 -0.40 -15.05
C ARG A 72 8.08 -1.65 -15.81
N LEU A 73 7.72 -2.84 -15.32
CA LEU A 73 7.95 -4.11 -16.03
C LEU A 73 7.04 -4.21 -17.26
#